data_AF-A0A4Z0EWN8-F1
#
_entry.id   AF-A0A4Z0EWN8-F1
#
_cell.length_a   1.000
_cell.length_b   1.000
_cell.length_c   1.000
_cell.angle_alpha   90.00
_cell.angle_beta   90.00
_cell.angle_gamma   90.00
#
_symmetry.space_group_name_H-M   'P 1'
#
loop_
_entity.id
_entity.type
_entity.pdbx_description
1 polymer ?
#
loop_
_entity_poly.entity_id
_entity_poly.type
_entity_poly.pdbx_seq_one_letter_code
_entity_poly.pdbx_strand_id
1 'polypeptide(L)'
;MKRILLFGALCLATAGSWAFYPHNTAPEGYMMVVGSGRPGTTSSVPEITVIQPDGQRQVQRLPKIKIGTERNSTAAATEIHRFELLKVNSLLAQGWRVAHVTQSTVGVGATTETVYLLERP
;
A
#
# COMPACT_ATOMS: atom_id res chain seq x y z
N MET A 1 -50.73 -24.74 6.13
CA MET A 1 -50.39 -23.38 6.62
C MET A 1 -49.03 -23.28 7.34
N LYS A 2 -48.55 -24.29 8.09
CA LYS A 2 -47.25 -24.24 8.80
C LYS A 2 -45.99 -24.11 7.92
N ARG A 3 -46.00 -24.59 6.67
CA ARG A 3 -44.84 -24.53 5.75
C ARG A 3 -44.54 -23.11 5.26
N ILE A 4 -45.56 -22.26 5.13
CA ILE A 4 -45.40 -20.88 4.65
C ILE A 4 -44.69 -20.02 5.71
N LEU A 5 -44.99 -20.26 6.99
CA LEU A 5 -44.30 -19.60 8.11
C LEU A 5 -42.82 -20.00 8.20
N LEU A 6 -42.50 -21.26 7.91
CA LEU A 6 -41.11 -21.74 7.84
C LEU A 6 -40.32 -21.08 6.72
N PHE A 7 -40.90 -20.93 5.52
CA PHE A 7 -40.25 -20.22 4.42
C PHE A 7 -40.10 -18.72 4.70
N GLY A 8 -41.09 -18.08 5.33
CA GLY A 8 -40.99 -16.68 5.75
C GLY A 8 -39.87 -16.44 6.75
N ALA A 9 -39.75 -17.29 7.78
CA ALA A 9 -38.68 -17.19 8.78
C ALA A 9 -37.29 -17.42 8.16
N LEU A 10 -37.17 -18.33 7.19
CA LEU A 10 -35.90 -18.61 6.52
C LEU A 10 -35.42 -17.43 5.66
N CYS A 11 -36.32 -16.76 4.94
CA CYS A 11 -35.99 -15.57 4.15
C CYS A 11 -35.60 -14.37 5.01
N LEU A 12 -36.20 -14.22 6.20
CA LEU A 12 -35.83 -13.18 7.16
C LEU A 12 -34.44 -13.43 7.77
N ALA A 13 -34.09 -14.69 8.03
CA ALA A 13 -32.78 -15.05 8.56
C ALA A 13 -31.64 -14.81 7.55
N THR A 14 -31.87 -15.10 6.26
CA THR A 14 -30.87 -14.84 5.21
C THR A 14 -30.71 -13.35 4.92
N ALA A 15 -31.79 -12.57 4.92
CA ALA A 15 -31.72 -11.11 4.77
C ALA A 15 -31.04 -10.43 5.97
N GLY A 16 -31.33 -10.88 7.20
CA GLY A 16 -30.67 -10.39 8.41
C GLY A 16 -29.17 -10.69 8.44
N SER A 17 -28.75 -11.83 7.88
CA SER A 17 -27.34 -12.22 7.83
C SER A 17 -26.49 -11.29 6.95
N TRP A 18 -27.08 -10.58 5.99
CA TRP A 18 -26.37 -9.58 5.16
C TRP A 18 -26.22 -8.23 5.85
N ALA A 19 -27.15 -7.87 6.74
CA ALA A 19 -27.12 -6.61 7.49
C ALA A 19 -26.05 -6.59 8.60
N PHE A 20 -25.63 -7.76 9.08
CA PHE A 20 -24.61 -7.92 10.11
C PHE A 20 -23.27 -8.44 9.59
N TYR A 21 -23.08 -8.51 8.26
CA TYR A 21 -21.73 -8.70 7.74
C TYR A 21 -20.92 -7.46 8.16
N PRO A 22 -19.85 -7.61 8.96
CA PRO A 22 -18.97 -6.50 9.23
C PRO A 22 -18.42 -6.04 7.88
N HIS A 23 -18.89 -4.88 7.42
CA HIS A 23 -18.14 -4.15 6.42
C HIS A 23 -16.83 -3.85 7.10
N ASN A 24 -15.76 -4.45 6.59
CA ASN A 24 -14.42 -4.12 7.00
C ASN A 24 -14.21 -2.67 6.53
N THR A 25 -14.64 -1.71 7.36
CA THR A 25 -14.41 -0.29 7.12
C THR A 25 -12.91 -0.14 7.06
N ALA A 26 -12.43 0.10 5.85
CA ALA A 26 -11.01 0.23 5.62
C ALA A 26 -10.51 1.36 6.54
N PRO A 27 -9.39 1.16 7.26
CA PRO A 27 -9.00 2.06 8.34
C PRO A 27 -8.90 3.50 7.83
N GLU A 28 -9.55 4.41 8.56
CA GLU A 28 -9.46 5.86 8.40
C GLU A 28 -8.11 6.34 8.97
N GLY A 29 -7.64 7.50 8.50
CA GLY A 29 -6.43 8.13 8.99
C GLY A 29 -5.33 8.26 7.93
N TYR A 30 -4.08 8.14 8.34
CA TYR A 30 -2.91 8.39 7.48
C TYR A 30 -2.10 7.12 7.26
N MET A 31 -1.62 6.93 6.03
CA MET A 31 -0.64 5.91 5.71
C MET A 31 0.52 6.51 4.92
N MET A 32 1.66 5.84 4.95
CA MET A 32 2.86 6.26 4.24
C MET A 32 3.29 5.20 3.23
N VAL A 33 3.67 5.63 2.04
CA VAL A 33 4.37 4.79 1.06
C VAL A 33 5.74 5.39 0.84
N VAL A 34 6.79 4.61 1.10
CA VAL A 34 8.18 5.03 0.96
C VAL A 34 8.86 4.13 -0.06
N GLY A 35 9.28 4.68 -1.19
CA GLY A 35 10.16 3.99 -2.11
C GLY A 35 11.61 4.35 -1.83
N SER A 36 12.46 3.34 -1.69
CA SER A 36 13.88 3.53 -1.36
C SER A 36 14.77 2.73 -2.29
N GLY A 37 15.78 3.41 -2.84
CA GLY A 37 16.81 2.85 -3.72
C GLY A 37 18.15 2.66 -3.02
N ARG A 38 18.16 2.09 -1.80
CA ARG A 38 19.36 2.03 -0.94
C ARG A 38 20.54 1.33 -1.64
N PRO A 39 21.65 2.04 -1.90
CA PRO A 39 22.92 1.42 -2.22
C PRO A 39 23.53 0.88 -0.91
N GLY A 40 23.75 -0.43 -0.79
CA GLY A 40 24.28 -1.02 0.45
C GLY A 40 24.87 -2.42 0.31
N THR A 41 25.83 -2.76 1.16
CA THR A 41 26.69 -3.96 1.10
C THR A 41 26.04 -5.27 1.58
N THR A 42 24.87 -5.23 2.21
CA THR A 42 24.15 -6.41 2.74
C THR A 42 22.80 -6.67 2.06
N SER A 43 22.19 -5.67 1.42
CA SER A 43 21.03 -5.83 0.52
C SER A 43 20.86 -4.56 -0.32
N SER A 44 21.46 -4.52 -1.50
CA SER A 44 21.35 -3.45 -2.52
C SER A 44 20.03 -3.51 -3.32
N VAL A 45 19.01 -4.14 -2.75
CA VAL A 45 17.73 -4.39 -3.41
C VAL A 45 16.78 -3.25 -3.07
N PRO A 46 16.30 -2.48 -4.06
CA PRO A 46 15.29 -1.45 -3.81
C PRO A 46 14.01 -2.05 -3.23
N GLU A 47 13.30 -1.23 -2.47
CA GLU A 47 12.08 -1.66 -1.79
C GLU A 47 11.04 -0.54 -1.71
N ILE A 48 9.78 -0.97 -1.64
CA ILE A 48 8.65 -0.11 -1.32
C ILE A 48 8.13 -0.53 0.05
N THR A 49 8.15 0.39 0.98
CA THR A 49 7.62 0.20 2.33
C THR A 49 6.27 0.91 2.45
N VAL A 50 5.27 0.20 2.93
CA VAL A 50 3.99 0.77 3.33
C VAL A 50 3.91 0.76 4.84
N ILE A 51 3.63 1.92 5.43
CA ILE A 51 3.37 2.08 6.86
C ILE A 51 1.89 2.37 7.01
N GLN A 52 1.16 1.44 7.61
CA GLN A 52 -0.28 1.54 7.86
C GLN A 52 -0.60 2.51 9.01
N PRO A 53 -1.88 2.94 9.16
CA PRO A 53 -2.29 3.82 10.26
C PRO A 53 -2.01 3.24 11.66
N ASP A 54 -2.00 1.92 11.79
CA ASP A 54 -1.66 1.20 13.04
C ASP A 54 -0.14 1.09 13.28
N GLY A 55 0.67 1.65 12.38
CA GLY A 55 2.13 1.59 12.42
C GLY A 55 2.73 0.31 11.85
N GLN A 56 1.93 -0.66 11.40
CA GLN A 56 2.46 -1.88 10.79
C GLN A 56 3.13 -1.59 9.46
N ARG A 57 4.28 -2.26 9.25
CA ARG A 57 5.12 -2.08 8.07
C ARG A 57 5.01 -3.27 7.14
N GLN A 58 4.72 -3.00 5.88
CA GLN A 58 4.77 -3.99 4.81
C GLN A 58 5.87 -3.60 3.83
N VAL A 59 6.87 -4.47 3.69
CA VAL A 59 8.02 -4.22 2.83
C VAL A 59 7.92 -5.10 1.59
N GLN A 60 7.89 -4.48 0.42
CA GLN A 60 7.96 -5.14 -0.87
C GLN A 60 9.34 -4.92 -1.48
N ARG A 61 10.17 -5.96 -1.50
CA ARG A 61 11.48 -5.94 -2.16
C ARG A 61 11.33 -6.07 -3.67
N LEU A 62 12.19 -5.36 -4.41
CA LEU A 62 12.21 -5.32 -5.87
C LEU A 62 13.53 -5.91 -6.42
N PRO A 63 13.78 -7.23 -6.25
CA PRO A 63 15.07 -7.87 -6.58
C PRO A 63 15.41 -7.85 -8.08
N LYS A 64 14.44 -7.54 -8.94
CA LYS A 64 14.63 -7.44 -10.39
C LYS A 64 15.29 -6.12 -10.81
N ILE A 65 15.25 -5.10 -9.96
CA ILE A 65 15.86 -3.80 -10.24
C ILE A 65 17.30 -3.82 -9.72
N LYS A 66 18.27 -3.61 -10.60
CA LYS A 66 19.70 -3.66 -10.25
C LYS A 66 20.26 -2.24 -10.10
N ILE A 67 20.67 -1.88 -8.89
CA ILE A 67 21.33 -0.61 -8.56
C ILE A 67 22.85 -0.85 -8.51
N GLY A 68 23.45 -1.19 -9.66
CA GLY A 68 24.85 -1.67 -9.72
C GLY A 68 25.87 -0.66 -10.25
N THR A 69 25.49 0.25 -11.15
CA THR A 69 26.38 1.23 -11.80
C THR A 69 25.65 2.56 -11.99
N GLU A 70 26.37 3.67 -12.17
CA GLU A 70 25.76 5.00 -12.40
C GLU A 70 24.80 5.03 -13.59
N ARG A 71 25.09 4.30 -14.68
CA ARG A 71 24.15 4.16 -15.81
C ARG A 71 22.87 3.40 -15.43
N ASN A 72 22.98 2.47 -14.47
CA ASN A 72 21.83 1.72 -13.96
C ASN A 72 21.08 2.50 -12.88
N SER A 73 21.63 3.58 -12.29
CA SER A 73 20.96 4.30 -11.21
C SER A 73 19.76 5.11 -11.70
N THR A 74 19.84 5.80 -12.84
CA THR A 74 18.70 6.55 -13.42
C THR A 74 17.61 5.61 -13.92
N ALA A 75 17.98 4.52 -14.60
CA ALA A 75 17.01 3.52 -15.05
C ALA A 75 16.35 2.80 -13.87
N ALA A 76 17.12 2.47 -12.82
CA ALA A 76 16.60 1.92 -11.59
C ALA A 76 15.66 2.89 -10.87
N ALA A 77 16.00 4.19 -10.82
CA ALA A 77 15.14 5.21 -10.23
C ALA A 77 13.78 5.29 -10.95
N THR A 78 13.78 5.30 -12.29
CA THR A 78 12.54 5.28 -13.08
C THR A 78 11.72 4.01 -12.82
N GLU A 79 12.35 2.84 -12.74
CA GLU A 79 11.66 1.60 -12.40
C GLU A 79 11.10 1.64 -10.96
N ILE A 80 11.84 2.16 -9.99
CA ILE A 80 11.36 2.34 -8.61
C ILE A 80 10.12 3.25 -8.61
N HIS A 81 10.18 4.41 -9.26
CA HIS A 81 9.04 5.33 -9.39
C HIS A 81 7.83 4.69 -10.07
N ARG A 82 8.06 3.82 -11.05
CA ARG A 82 6.97 3.05 -11.67
C ARG A 82 6.29 2.14 -10.66
N PHE A 83 7.05 1.41 -9.84
CA PHE A 83 6.46 0.55 -8.80
C PHE A 83 5.79 1.37 -7.69
N GLU A 84 6.35 2.51 -7.31
CA GLU A 84 5.71 3.47 -6.39
C GLU A 84 4.34 3.90 -6.94
N LEU A 85 4.29 4.32 -8.20
CA LEU A 85 3.06 4.75 -8.85
C LEU A 85 2.02 3.63 -8.92
N LEU A 86 2.42 2.41 -9.26
CA LEU A 86 1.52 1.24 -9.24
C LEU A 86 0.97 0.97 -7.84
N LYS A 87 1.81 1.10 -6.81
CA LYS A 87 1.38 0.92 -5.42
C LYS A 87 0.40 2.02 -5.01
N VAL A 88 0.72 3.28 -5.28
CA VAL A 88 -0.16 4.43 -5.00
C VAL A 88 -1.49 4.26 -5.71
N ASN A 89 -1.49 3.94 -7.01
CA ASN A 89 -2.74 3.70 -7.76
C ASN A 89 -3.58 2.58 -7.16
N SER A 90 -2.94 1.49 -6.70
CA SER A 90 -3.67 0.41 -6.02
C SER A 90 -4.33 0.85 -4.72
N LEU A 91 -3.73 1.81 -4.00
CA LEU A 91 -4.26 2.38 -2.76
C LEU A 91 -5.37 3.40 -3.06
N LEU A 92 -5.20 4.22 -4.11
CA LEU A 92 -6.25 5.14 -4.58
C LEU A 92 -7.51 4.37 -4.97
N ALA A 93 -7.37 3.22 -5.64
CA ALA A 93 -8.49 2.34 -5.97
C ALA A 93 -9.20 1.75 -4.73
N GLN A 94 -8.52 1.73 -3.58
CA GLN A 94 -9.10 1.34 -2.29
C GLN A 94 -9.72 2.54 -1.54
N GLY A 95 -9.76 3.74 -2.14
CA GLY A 95 -10.32 4.93 -1.51
C GLY A 95 -9.34 5.74 -0.65
N TRP A 96 -8.04 5.46 -0.73
CA TRP A 96 -7.04 6.40 -0.20
C TRP A 96 -6.90 7.61 -1.14
N ARG A 97 -6.38 8.73 -0.64
CA ARG A 97 -6.06 9.93 -1.40
C ARG A 97 -4.65 10.38 -1.09
N VAL A 98 -3.89 10.83 -2.08
CA VAL A 98 -2.56 11.42 -1.83
C VAL A 98 -2.75 12.77 -1.15
N ALA A 99 -2.26 12.90 0.09
CA ALA A 99 -2.28 14.15 0.86
C ALA A 99 -1.01 14.97 0.64
N HIS A 100 0.15 14.29 0.56
CA HIS A 100 1.43 14.95 0.37
C HIS A 100 2.45 14.02 -0.31
N VAL A 101 3.43 14.62 -0.99
CA VAL A 101 4.57 13.90 -1.56
C VAL A 101 5.82 14.71 -1.27
N THR A 102 6.85 14.05 -0.75
CA THR A 102 8.15 14.65 -0.51
C THR A 102 9.27 13.70 -0.92
N GLN A 103 10.43 14.25 -1.24
CA GLN A 103 11.65 13.49 -1.45
C GLN A 103 12.61 13.81 -0.32
N SER A 104 13.22 12.79 0.26
CA SER A 104 14.21 12.93 1.31
C SER A 104 15.46 12.19 0.93
N THR A 105 16.62 12.82 1.14
CA THR A 105 17.91 12.17 0.97
C THR A 105 18.42 11.78 2.35
N VAL A 106 18.53 10.48 2.60
CA VAL A 106 18.94 9.93 3.90
C VAL A 106 20.23 9.12 3.78
N GLY A 107 21.08 9.23 4.81
CA GLY A 107 22.30 8.44 5.00
C GLY A 107 23.57 8.96 4.31
N VAL A 108 24.71 8.41 4.73
CA VAL A 108 26.02 8.65 4.11
C VAL A 108 26.07 7.81 2.83
N GLY A 109 26.09 8.46 1.66
CA GLY A 109 25.91 7.80 0.35
C GLY A 109 24.62 8.17 -0.40
N ALA A 110 23.85 9.14 0.10
CA ALA A 110 22.70 9.78 -0.55
C ALA A 110 21.71 8.79 -1.18
N THR A 111 20.91 8.11 -0.35
CA THR A 111 19.73 7.41 -0.87
C THR A 111 18.59 8.40 -0.96
N THR A 112 18.14 8.72 -2.17
CA THR A 112 16.88 9.45 -2.37
C THR A 112 15.73 8.50 -2.12
N GLU A 113 14.89 8.82 -1.14
CA GLU A 113 13.63 8.16 -0.84
C GLU A 113 12.48 9.06 -1.27
N THR A 114 11.47 8.50 -1.93
CA THR A 114 10.21 9.19 -2.22
C THR A 114 9.19 8.78 -1.20
N VAL A 115 8.60 9.74 -0.51
CA VAL A 115 7.62 9.54 0.56
C VAL A 115 6.28 10.11 0.11
N TYR A 116 5.28 9.25 0.02
CA TYR A 116 3.88 9.61 -0.19
C TYR A 116 3.13 9.49 1.13
N LEU A 117 2.49 10.58 1.55
CA LEU A 117 1.48 10.55 2.61
C LEU A 117 0.12 10.40 1.94
N LEU A 118 -0.64 9.38 2.34
CA LEU A 118 -2.01 9.19 1.90
C LEU A 118 -2.94 9.33 3.09
N GLU A 119 -4.12 9.88 2.83
CA GLU A 119 -5.20 10.03 3.79
C GLU A 119 -6.44 9.27 3.32
N ARG A 120 -7.22 8.78 4.27
CA ARG A 120 -8.60 8.35 4.04
C ARG A 120 -9.49 9.05 5.07
N PRO A 121 -10.36 9.97 4.63
CA PRO A 121 -11.33 10.63 5.50
C PRO A 121 -12.48 9.70 5.88
#